data_AF-A0A7S1DH60-F1
#
_entry.id   AF-A0A7S1DH60-F1
#
_cell.length_a   1.000
_cell.length_b   1.000
_cell.length_c   1.000
_cell.angle_alpha   90.00
_cell.angle_beta   90.00
_cell.angle_gamma   90.00
#
_symmetry.space_group_name_H-M   'P 1'
#
loop_
_entity.id
_entity.type
_entity.pdbx_description
1 polymer ?
#
loop_
_entity_poly.entity_id
_entity_poly.type
_entity_poly.pdbx_seq_one_letter_code
_entity_poly.pdbx_strand_id
1 'polypeptide(L)'
;GEPGAHDARMGGAWCGSEHRRAAGRPPSRRSPSMLTSSCLLLLLALLNCAPGASAVCTPSTFTATCGGTGTYSVAGGGPSPWRRCRPKACNATLLLEASPSLASVAPLGLVSVGGTANASCGYGRRLGSSLAMAEAWRVVTCGSGCAFDALPPCQRAVCDTSGAFAVPSNAVSDYVQGGVLYVGESVTVSCFAGYVAEGQNCGQSVRVECTEAGTLTPPP
;
A
#
# COMPACT_ATOMS: atom_id res chain seq x y z
N GLY A 1 5.57 -8.32 44.01
CA GLY A 1 4.19 -8.53 43.58
C GLY A 1 4.16 -8.60 42.08
N GLU A 2 4.31 -9.80 41.54
CA GLU A 2 3.82 -10.19 40.21
C GLU A 2 2.27 -10.15 40.21
N PRO A 3 1.56 -9.97 39.07
CA PRO A 3 1.57 -10.83 37.87
C PRO A 3 1.46 -10.02 36.54
N GLY A 4 1.40 -10.57 35.32
CA GLY A 4 1.35 -11.93 34.81
C GLY A 4 1.23 -11.87 33.28
N ALA A 5 1.87 -12.83 32.60
CA ALA A 5 1.85 -13.00 31.16
C ALA A 5 0.52 -13.61 30.69
N HIS A 6 -0.02 -13.13 29.57
CA HIS A 6 -1.13 -13.77 28.85
C HIS A 6 -0.68 -14.28 27.49
N ASP A 7 -0.52 -15.60 27.46
CA ASP A 7 -0.47 -16.49 26.30
C ASP A 7 -1.86 -16.58 25.64
N ALA A 8 -1.92 -16.49 24.31
CA ALA A 8 -3.14 -16.77 23.54
C ALA A 8 -2.84 -17.75 22.41
N ARG A 9 -2.97 -19.04 22.74
CA ARG A 9 -3.17 -20.15 21.79
C ARG A 9 -4.67 -20.25 21.45
N MET A 10 -5.01 -20.24 20.17
CA MET A 10 -6.23 -20.83 19.60
C MET A 10 -5.90 -21.31 18.18
N GLY A 11 -6.37 -22.42 17.64
CA GLY A 11 -7.23 -23.49 18.15
C GLY A 11 -7.15 -24.63 17.12
N GLY A 12 -6.82 -25.83 17.57
CA GLY A 12 -6.84 -27.03 16.73
C GLY A 12 -8.26 -27.58 16.66
N ALA A 13 -8.78 -27.75 15.46
CA ALA A 13 -10.00 -28.51 15.22
C ALA A 13 -9.67 -30.01 15.27
N TRP A 14 -10.03 -30.65 16.39
CA TRP A 14 -10.08 -32.10 16.55
C TRP A 14 -11.45 -32.61 16.07
N CYS A 15 -11.46 -33.47 15.05
CA CYS A 15 -12.61 -34.32 14.77
C CYS A 15 -12.54 -35.54 15.70
N GLY A 16 -13.51 -35.63 16.61
CA GLY A 16 -13.73 -36.81 17.44
C GLY A 16 -14.43 -37.93 16.66
N SER A 17 -14.07 -39.17 16.98
CA SER A 17 -14.87 -40.35 16.66
C SER A 17 -14.95 -41.24 17.90
N GLU A 18 -16.14 -41.28 18.50
CA GLU A 18 -16.55 -42.30 19.45
C GLU A 18 -16.56 -43.68 18.77
N HIS A 19 -16.09 -44.73 19.45
CA HIS A 19 -16.73 -46.04 19.36
C HIS A 19 -16.44 -46.89 20.61
N ARG A 20 -17.53 -47.40 21.19
CA ARG A 20 -17.60 -48.30 22.35
C ARG A 20 -17.29 -49.75 21.96
N ARG A 21 -16.70 -50.45 22.95
CA ARG A 21 -16.98 -51.84 23.44
C ARG A 21 -16.42 -53.08 22.72
N ALA A 22 -15.67 -53.81 23.55
CA ALA A 22 -15.93 -55.19 24.03
C ALA A 22 -15.54 -56.41 23.18
N ALA A 23 -14.98 -57.37 23.92
CA ALA A 23 -14.40 -58.64 23.53
C ALA A 23 -15.41 -59.71 23.11
N GLY A 24 -14.98 -60.62 22.24
CA GLY A 24 -15.68 -61.87 21.88
C GLY A 24 -14.86 -62.70 20.88
N ARG A 25 -14.77 -64.00 21.12
CA ARG A 25 -13.86 -65.03 20.53
C ARG A 25 -14.08 -65.38 19.03
N PRO A 26 -13.13 -66.12 18.39
CA PRO A 26 -13.02 -66.32 16.93
C PRO A 26 -13.74 -67.57 16.40
N PRO A 27 -13.88 -67.72 15.07
CA PRO A 27 -13.20 -68.86 14.41
C PRO A 27 -12.70 -68.66 12.95
N SER A 28 -11.63 -69.41 12.67
CA SER A 28 -11.19 -70.10 11.43
C SER A 28 -11.28 -69.50 10.00
N ARG A 29 -10.10 -69.45 9.37
CA ARG A 29 -9.74 -69.82 7.97
C ARG A 29 -10.67 -69.37 6.83
N ARG A 30 -10.19 -68.40 6.03
CA ARG A 30 -9.83 -68.49 4.58
C ARG A 30 -9.48 -67.10 4.06
N SER A 31 -8.27 -66.92 3.53
CA SER A 31 -7.93 -65.85 2.56
C SER A 31 -8.30 -66.31 1.14
N PRO A 32 -8.36 -65.47 0.08
CA PRO A 32 -8.02 -64.04 -0.01
C PRO A 32 -9.09 -63.16 -0.75
N SER A 33 -8.86 -61.85 -0.72
CA SER A 33 -9.17 -60.87 -1.79
C SER A 33 -10.61 -60.76 -2.32
N MET A 34 -11.31 -59.72 -1.90
CA MET A 34 -11.83 -58.75 -2.87
C MET A 34 -11.59 -57.34 -2.34
N LEU A 35 -10.67 -56.67 -3.05
CA LEU A 35 -10.28 -55.30 -2.84
C LEU A 35 -11.52 -54.41 -2.84
N THR A 36 -11.57 -53.53 -1.85
CA THR A 36 -12.33 -52.29 -1.83
C THR A 36 -12.19 -51.56 -3.17
N SER A 37 -13.20 -51.76 -4.01
CA SER A 37 -13.48 -50.99 -5.21
C SER A 37 -13.83 -49.56 -4.80
N SER A 38 -12.81 -48.72 -4.57
CA SER A 38 -13.01 -47.29 -4.28
C SER A 38 -11.92 -46.40 -4.91
N CYS A 39 -11.15 -46.94 -5.85
CA CYS A 39 -10.03 -46.25 -6.51
C CYS A 39 -10.20 -46.11 -8.04
N LEU A 40 -11.44 -46.05 -8.54
CA LEU A 40 -11.71 -45.92 -9.98
C LEU A 40 -12.37 -44.59 -10.39
N LEU A 41 -12.05 -43.50 -9.69
CA LEU A 41 -12.22 -42.15 -10.21
C LEU A 41 -10.93 -41.40 -9.93
N LEU A 42 -10.16 -41.17 -10.99
CA LEU A 42 -8.96 -40.33 -11.01
C LEU A 42 -9.39 -38.88 -10.73
N LEU A 43 -9.77 -38.57 -9.49
CA LEU A 43 -10.12 -37.23 -9.04
C LEU A 43 -8.81 -36.45 -8.89
N LEU A 44 -8.38 -35.79 -9.97
CA LEU A 44 -7.46 -34.66 -9.87
C LEU A 44 -8.17 -33.56 -9.09
N ALA A 45 -7.80 -33.39 -7.82
CA ALA A 45 -8.23 -32.23 -7.06
C ALA A 45 -7.25 -31.09 -7.35
N LEU A 46 -7.74 -30.06 -8.05
CA LEU A 46 -7.05 -28.78 -8.15
C LEU A 46 -7.23 -28.06 -6.80
N LEU A 47 -6.16 -27.98 -6.01
CA LEU A 47 -6.16 -27.11 -4.84
C LEU A 47 -5.80 -25.70 -5.30
N ASN A 48 -6.81 -24.83 -5.31
CA ASN A 48 -6.62 -23.39 -5.41
C ASN A 48 -6.25 -22.86 -4.03
N CYS A 49 -5.24 -21.99 -3.94
CA CYS A 49 -5.06 -21.21 -2.72
C CYS A 49 -6.31 -20.37 -2.45
N ALA A 50 -6.63 -20.18 -1.16
CA ALA A 50 -7.69 -19.28 -0.75
C ALA A 50 -7.47 -17.87 -1.35
N PRO A 51 -8.54 -17.12 -1.66
CA PRO A 51 -8.42 -15.73 -2.09
C PRO A 51 -7.58 -14.96 -1.05
N GLY A 52 -6.48 -14.34 -1.50
CA GLY A 52 -5.52 -13.65 -0.63
C GLY A 52 -4.24 -14.44 -0.33
N ALA A 53 -4.06 -15.66 -0.86
CA ALA A 53 -2.80 -16.39 -0.75
C ALA A 53 -2.25 -16.85 -2.11
N SER A 54 -1.01 -16.47 -2.47
CA SER A 54 -0.18 -17.04 -3.55
C SER A 54 1.32 -16.84 -3.26
N ALA A 55 2.17 -17.65 -3.88
CA ALA A 55 3.62 -17.72 -3.60
C ALA A 55 4.48 -16.62 -4.26
N VAL A 56 3.96 -15.38 -4.38
CA VAL A 56 4.23 -14.37 -5.44
C VAL A 56 3.05 -14.39 -6.42
N CYS A 57 2.72 -13.25 -7.02
CA CYS A 57 1.48 -13.00 -7.77
C CYS A 57 1.41 -13.72 -9.12
N THR A 58 1.65 -15.03 -9.08
CA THR A 58 1.36 -16.01 -10.11
C THR A 58 0.20 -16.89 -9.64
N PRO A 59 -0.63 -17.40 -10.57
CA PRO A 59 -1.64 -18.39 -10.23
C PRO A 59 -0.94 -19.66 -9.71
N SER A 60 -1.04 -19.91 -8.40
CA SER A 60 -0.51 -21.13 -7.79
C SER A 60 -1.64 -22.16 -7.64
N THR A 61 -1.96 -22.85 -8.73
CA THR A 61 -2.75 -24.09 -8.71
C THR A 61 -1.84 -25.25 -8.37
N PHE A 62 -2.20 -26.04 -7.35
CA PHE A 62 -1.51 -27.29 -7.04
C PHE A 62 -2.36 -28.47 -7.48
N THR A 63 -1.72 -29.49 -8.06
CA THR A 63 -2.37 -30.75 -8.39
C THR A 63 -2.14 -31.76 -7.27
N ALA A 64 -3.23 -32.19 -6.62
CA ALA A 64 -3.21 -33.34 -5.75
C ALA A 64 -3.70 -34.60 -6.48
N THR A 65 -2.94 -35.67 -6.35
CA THR A 65 -3.25 -37.03 -6.81
C THR A 65 -3.61 -37.90 -5.62
N CYS A 66 -4.70 -38.66 -5.71
CA CYS A 66 -5.03 -39.67 -4.71
C CYS A 66 -4.23 -40.95 -4.99
N GLY A 67 -3.38 -41.36 -4.06
CA GLY A 67 -2.67 -42.63 -4.13
C GLY A 67 -3.57 -43.80 -3.77
N GLY A 68 -3.27 -45.00 -4.29
CA GLY A 68 -4.06 -46.23 -4.08
C GLY A 68 -4.25 -46.67 -2.62
N THR A 69 -3.57 -46.03 -1.66
CA THR A 69 -3.71 -46.23 -0.21
C THR A 69 -4.70 -45.26 0.45
N GLY A 70 -5.42 -44.43 -0.31
CA GLY A 70 -6.33 -43.41 0.23
C GLY A 70 -5.63 -42.16 0.78
N THR A 71 -4.36 -41.94 0.43
CA THR A 71 -3.57 -40.76 0.82
C THR A 71 -3.43 -39.81 -0.37
N TYR A 72 -3.68 -38.51 -0.13
CA TYR A 72 -3.46 -37.47 -1.14
C TYR A 72 -1.98 -37.11 -1.20
N SER A 73 -1.36 -37.29 -2.36
CA SER A 73 -0.02 -36.83 -2.67
C SER A 73 -0.11 -35.64 -3.63
N VAL A 74 0.53 -34.53 -3.31
CA VAL A 74 0.60 -33.39 -4.24
C VAL A 74 1.72 -33.69 -5.24
N ALA A 75 1.42 -33.71 -6.54
CA ALA A 75 2.37 -34.10 -7.60
C ALA A 75 3.68 -33.28 -7.54
N GLY A 76 4.83 -33.90 -7.85
CA GLY A 76 6.17 -33.27 -7.85
C GLY A 76 7.06 -33.59 -6.63
N GLY A 77 6.97 -34.82 -6.10
CA GLY A 77 7.60 -35.29 -4.85
C GLY A 77 9.07 -34.92 -4.69
N GLY A 78 9.30 -33.90 -3.87
CA GLY A 78 10.60 -33.48 -3.34
C GLY A 78 10.35 -32.43 -2.25
N PRO A 79 11.20 -32.33 -1.21
CA PRO A 79 11.10 -31.35 -0.13
C PRO A 79 11.38 -29.94 -0.67
N SER A 80 10.41 -29.38 -1.37
CA SER A 80 10.50 -28.07 -2.02
C SER A 80 9.75 -27.04 -1.16
N PRO A 81 10.37 -25.90 -0.80
CA PRO A 81 9.75 -24.84 0.01
C PRO A 81 8.57 -24.12 -0.68
N TRP A 82 8.20 -24.55 -1.88
CA TRP A 82 7.23 -23.94 -2.78
C TRP A 82 5.77 -24.42 -2.59
N ARG A 83 5.50 -25.32 -1.63
CA ARG A 83 4.17 -25.95 -1.42
C ARG A 83 3.28 -25.27 -0.38
N ARG A 84 3.63 -24.06 0.09
CA ARG A 84 2.78 -23.29 1.00
C ARG A 84 2.18 -22.11 0.28
N CYS A 85 0.86 -21.96 0.35
CA CYS A 85 0.20 -20.72 -0.01
C CYS A 85 0.75 -19.62 0.91
N ARG A 86 1.47 -18.65 0.34
CA ARG A 86 1.90 -17.43 1.06
C ARG A 86 0.83 -16.36 0.88
N PRO A 87 0.71 -15.35 1.76
CA PRO A 87 -0.20 -14.24 1.52
C PRO A 87 0.16 -13.51 0.22
N LYS A 88 -0.85 -13.13 -0.58
CA LYS A 88 -0.69 -12.17 -1.67
C LYS A 88 -0.30 -10.82 -1.07
N ALA A 89 0.60 -10.11 -1.72
CA ALA A 89 1.04 -8.80 -1.29
C ALA A 89 1.35 -7.88 -2.48
N CYS A 90 1.15 -6.59 -2.29
CA CYS A 90 1.58 -5.52 -3.18
C CYS A 90 2.92 -4.98 -2.69
N ASN A 91 3.80 -4.59 -3.61
CA ASN A 91 5.07 -3.96 -3.25
C ASN A 91 4.91 -2.44 -3.26
N ALA A 92 4.87 -1.83 -2.07
CA ALA A 92 4.71 -0.39 -1.88
C ALA A 92 5.91 0.41 -2.42
N THR A 93 7.09 -0.20 -2.50
CA THR A 93 8.29 0.44 -3.09
C THR A 93 8.09 0.77 -4.56
N LEU A 94 7.30 -0.03 -5.30
CA LEU A 94 7.01 0.22 -6.71
C LEU A 94 6.19 1.50 -6.93
N LEU A 95 5.46 1.98 -5.91
CA LEU A 95 4.74 3.26 -6.01
C LEU A 95 5.72 4.44 -6.12
N LEU A 96 6.83 4.40 -5.39
CA LEU A 96 7.90 5.42 -5.46
C LEU A 96 8.60 5.39 -6.82
N GLU A 97 8.88 4.19 -7.35
CA GLU A 97 9.52 4.02 -8.66
C GLU A 97 8.60 4.48 -9.81
N ALA A 98 7.30 4.21 -9.71
CA ALA A 98 6.31 4.57 -10.72
C ALA A 98 5.98 6.07 -10.73
N SER A 99 6.32 6.82 -9.68
CA SER A 99 5.94 8.23 -9.53
C SER A 99 7.08 9.04 -8.91
N PRO A 100 7.97 9.65 -9.73
CA PRO A 100 9.13 10.38 -9.24
C PRO A 100 8.79 11.64 -8.41
N SER A 101 7.52 12.03 -8.42
CA SER A 101 7.00 13.17 -7.67
C SER A 101 6.41 12.81 -6.30
N LEU A 102 6.30 11.52 -5.98
CA LEU A 102 6.04 11.06 -4.61
C LEU A 102 7.31 11.23 -3.79
N ALA A 103 7.18 11.78 -2.58
CA ALA A 103 8.30 11.89 -1.66
C ALA A 103 8.39 10.71 -0.69
N SER A 104 7.25 10.14 -0.29
CA SER A 104 7.27 8.99 0.59
C SER A 104 6.06 8.09 0.44
N VAL A 105 6.27 6.82 0.78
CA VAL A 105 5.22 5.81 0.92
C VAL A 105 5.47 5.06 2.23
N ALA A 106 4.43 4.85 3.03
CA ALA A 106 4.51 4.14 4.30
C ALA A 106 3.35 3.14 4.48
N PRO A 107 3.60 1.87 4.83
CA PRO A 107 4.93 1.27 5.03
C PRO A 107 5.67 1.03 3.71
N LEU A 108 7.00 0.91 3.80
CA LEU A 108 7.82 0.43 2.68
C LEU A 108 7.78 -1.11 2.61
N GLY A 109 7.98 -1.66 1.41
CA GLY A 109 8.04 -3.11 1.18
C GLY A 109 6.68 -3.75 0.88
N LEU A 110 6.51 -5.00 1.33
CA LEU A 110 5.33 -5.81 0.99
C LEU A 110 4.15 -5.50 1.92
N VAL A 111 3.02 -5.15 1.32
CA VAL A 111 1.73 -4.94 1.99
C VAL A 111 0.78 -6.04 1.56
N SER A 112 0.28 -6.82 2.52
CA SER A 112 -0.68 -7.89 2.24
C SER A 112 -1.94 -7.35 1.55
N VAL A 113 -2.60 -8.17 0.74
CA VAL A 113 -3.91 -7.83 0.14
C VAL A 113 -4.91 -7.42 1.23
N GLY A 114 -5.64 -6.32 0.99
CA GLY A 114 -6.52 -5.66 1.96
C GLY A 114 -5.80 -4.70 2.92
N GLY A 115 -4.46 -4.75 2.97
CA GLY A 115 -3.65 -3.77 3.68
C GLY A 115 -3.55 -2.44 2.92
N THR A 116 -3.13 -1.41 3.65
CA THR A 116 -3.05 -0.04 3.13
C THR A 116 -1.63 0.51 3.18
N ALA A 117 -1.31 1.39 2.24
CA ALA A 117 -0.13 2.25 2.30
C ALA A 117 -0.54 3.71 2.16
N ASN A 118 0.16 4.59 2.84
CA ASN A 118 0.00 6.03 2.73
C ASN A 118 1.06 6.56 1.76
N ALA A 119 0.63 7.18 0.66
CA ALA A 119 1.51 7.79 -0.32
C ALA A 119 1.40 9.31 -0.22
N SER A 120 2.53 10.02 -0.20
CA SER A 120 2.57 11.48 -0.09
C SER A 120 3.46 12.10 -1.16
N CYS A 121 2.98 13.20 -1.71
CA CYS A 121 3.71 14.07 -2.61
C CYS A 121 4.81 14.83 -1.86
N GLY A 122 5.85 15.21 -2.58
CA GLY A 122 6.89 16.09 -2.02
C GLY A 122 6.38 17.49 -1.67
N TYR A 123 7.21 18.21 -0.93
CA TYR A 123 6.95 19.61 -0.56
C TYR A 123 6.58 20.46 -1.78
N GLY A 124 5.59 21.35 -1.62
CA GLY A 124 5.05 22.18 -2.70
C GLY A 124 4.32 21.42 -3.81
N ARG A 125 3.93 20.16 -3.58
CA ARG A 125 3.16 19.35 -4.53
C ARG A 125 1.89 18.77 -3.92
N ARG A 126 0.93 18.50 -4.80
CA ARG A 126 -0.43 18.06 -4.46
C ARG A 126 -0.91 16.97 -5.38
N LEU A 127 -1.75 16.08 -4.85
CA LEU A 127 -2.19 14.89 -5.55
C LEU A 127 -3.31 15.26 -6.55
N GLY A 128 -3.03 15.14 -7.85
CA GLY A 128 -4.03 15.34 -8.91
C GLY A 128 -4.54 16.78 -9.09
N SER A 129 -3.97 17.76 -8.41
CA SER A 129 -4.40 19.16 -8.47
C SER A 129 -3.22 20.12 -8.29
N SER A 130 -3.31 21.30 -8.88
CA SER A 130 -2.36 22.40 -8.65
C SER A 130 -2.80 23.34 -7.53
N LEU A 131 -3.99 23.18 -6.95
CA LEU A 131 -4.46 24.04 -5.86
C LEU A 131 -3.63 23.78 -4.61
N ALA A 132 -3.01 24.83 -4.04
CA ALA A 132 -2.20 24.68 -2.82
C ALA A 132 -2.96 24.11 -1.61
N MET A 133 -4.28 24.30 -1.55
CA MET A 133 -5.13 23.70 -0.50
C MET A 133 -5.56 22.25 -0.77
N ALA A 134 -5.19 21.65 -1.90
CA ALA A 134 -5.53 20.25 -2.18
C ALA A 134 -4.78 19.28 -1.24
N GLU A 135 -5.17 18.00 -1.25
CA GLU A 135 -4.48 16.99 -0.46
C GLU A 135 -3.10 16.67 -1.05
N ALA A 136 -2.10 16.55 -0.17
CA ALA A 136 -0.74 16.15 -0.53
C ALA A 136 -0.51 14.64 -0.38
N TRP A 137 -1.47 13.90 0.17
CA TRP A 137 -1.32 12.50 0.51
C TRP A 137 -2.61 11.72 0.25
N ARG A 138 -2.50 10.40 0.13
CA ARG A 138 -3.64 9.51 -0.01
C ARG A 138 -3.33 8.10 0.51
N VAL A 139 -4.33 7.49 1.13
CA VAL A 139 -4.31 6.05 1.44
C VAL A 139 -4.66 5.25 0.19
N VAL A 140 -3.80 4.31 -0.17
CA VAL A 140 -4.03 3.32 -1.23
C VAL A 140 -4.18 1.94 -0.63
N THR A 141 -5.04 1.12 -1.23
CA THR A 141 -5.30 -0.23 -0.75
C THR A 141 -4.67 -1.25 -1.68
N CYS A 142 -4.06 -2.29 -1.12
CA CYS A 142 -3.56 -3.41 -1.90
C CYS A 142 -4.73 -4.30 -2.34
N GLY A 143 -5.06 -4.26 -3.64
CA GLY A 143 -6.16 -5.02 -4.23
C GLY A 143 -5.85 -6.50 -4.42
N SER A 144 -6.90 -7.31 -4.66
CA SER A 144 -6.81 -8.77 -4.87
C SER A 144 -5.98 -9.17 -6.11
N GLY A 145 -5.77 -8.22 -7.02
CA GLY A 145 -4.88 -8.31 -8.19
C GLY A 145 -3.41 -8.03 -7.90
N CYS A 146 -2.99 -7.90 -6.63
CA CYS A 146 -1.63 -7.56 -6.23
C CYS A 146 -1.13 -6.19 -6.73
N ALA A 147 -2.03 -5.25 -6.95
CA ALA A 147 -1.71 -3.89 -7.30
C ALA A 147 -2.39 -2.94 -6.31
N PHE A 148 -1.73 -1.81 -6.06
CA PHE A 148 -2.39 -0.69 -5.39
C PHE A 148 -3.32 0.03 -6.38
N ASP A 149 -4.31 0.71 -5.82
CA ASP A 149 -5.13 1.65 -6.59
C ASP A 149 -4.25 2.70 -7.29
N ALA A 150 -4.64 3.10 -8.50
CA ALA A 150 -3.90 4.11 -9.25
C ALA A 150 -3.89 5.45 -8.48
N LEU A 151 -2.69 6.00 -8.32
CA LEU A 151 -2.49 7.33 -7.74
C LEU A 151 -2.53 8.39 -8.85
N PRO A 152 -3.28 9.50 -8.66
CA PRO A 152 -3.11 10.67 -9.51
C PRO A 152 -1.67 11.21 -9.43
N PRO A 153 -1.15 11.85 -10.48
CA PRO A 153 0.19 12.42 -10.46
C PRO A 153 0.30 13.57 -9.45
N CYS A 154 1.46 13.74 -8.82
CA CYS A 154 1.72 14.88 -7.95
C CYS A 154 2.11 16.12 -8.76
N GLN A 155 1.23 17.12 -8.77
CA GLN A 155 1.41 18.37 -9.49
C GLN A 155 2.01 19.44 -8.57
N ARG A 156 2.71 20.44 -9.12
CA ARG A 156 3.20 21.57 -8.31
C ARG A 156 2.01 22.42 -7.87
N ALA A 157 1.99 22.77 -6.59
CA ALA A 157 0.99 23.65 -6.02
C ALA A 157 1.26 25.11 -6.38
N VAL A 158 0.21 25.86 -6.68
CA VAL A 158 0.27 27.28 -7.03
C VAL A 158 -0.49 28.11 -6.00
N CYS A 159 0.04 29.28 -5.66
CA CYS A 159 -0.71 30.30 -4.94
C CYS A 159 -1.60 31.08 -5.91
N ASP A 160 -2.76 31.51 -5.41
CA ASP A 160 -3.61 32.43 -6.16
C ASP A 160 -3.00 33.84 -6.09
N THR A 161 -2.42 34.27 -7.20
CA THR A 161 -1.88 35.63 -7.37
C THR A 161 -2.86 36.56 -8.10
N SER A 162 -4.01 36.05 -8.56
CA SER A 162 -4.91 36.77 -9.45
C SER A 162 -5.69 37.91 -8.79
N GLY A 163 -5.75 37.95 -7.46
CA GLY A 163 -6.40 39.01 -6.70
C GLY A 163 -5.62 39.59 -5.51
N ALA A 164 -4.57 38.90 -5.05
CA ALA A 164 -3.84 39.31 -3.85
C ALA A 164 -2.56 40.09 -4.16
N PHE A 165 -1.79 39.69 -5.18
CA PHE A 165 -0.45 40.26 -5.39
C PHE A 165 -0.50 41.53 -6.26
N ALA A 166 -0.69 42.68 -5.61
CA ALA A 166 -0.49 43.98 -6.22
C ALA A 166 0.86 44.55 -5.79
N VAL A 167 1.72 44.86 -6.74
CA VAL A 167 2.96 45.60 -6.44
C VAL A 167 2.56 47.03 -6.03
N PRO A 168 2.95 47.50 -4.82
CA PRO A 168 2.60 48.83 -4.36
C PRO A 168 3.09 49.94 -5.28
N SER A 169 2.42 51.09 -5.28
CA SER A 169 2.92 52.29 -5.95
C SER A 169 4.30 52.65 -5.41
N ASN A 170 5.23 52.99 -6.31
CA ASN A 170 6.64 53.27 -6.01
C ASN A 170 7.50 52.06 -5.61
N ALA A 171 7.07 50.85 -5.97
CA ALA A 171 7.88 49.65 -5.86
C ALA A 171 7.98 48.91 -7.20
N VAL A 172 8.97 48.03 -7.29
CA VAL A 172 9.17 47.08 -8.38
C VAL A 172 9.28 45.68 -7.78
N SER A 173 8.76 44.68 -8.49
CA SER A 173 8.94 43.28 -8.16
C SER A 173 9.68 42.56 -9.29
N ASP A 174 10.45 41.55 -8.93
CA ASP A 174 10.98 40.54 -9.86
C ASP A 174 9.90 39.62 -10.44
N TYR A 175 8.69 39.65 -9.87
CA TYR A 175 7.54 38.90 -10.35
C TYR A 175 6.94 39.51 -11.61
N VAL A 176 6.76 38.67 -12.63
CA VAL A 176 6.06 39.04 -13.86
C VAL A 176 4.55 39.03 -13.58
N GLN A 177 3.88 40.16 -13.76
CA GLN A 177 2.41 40.24 -13.63
C GLN A 177 1.73 39.19 -14.54
N GLY A 178 0.81 38.41 -13.94
CA GLY A 178 0.17 37.28 -14.62
C GLY A 178 0.98 35.98 -14.60
N GLY A 179 2.12 35.95 -13.91
CA GLY A 179 2.91 34.75 -13.68
C GLY A 179 2.22 33.75 -12.75
N VAL A 180 2.84 32.59 -12.55
CA VAL A 180 2.40 31.59 -11.57
C VAL A 180 3.45 31.52 -10.47
N LEU A 181 3.05 31.69 -9.21
CA LEU A 181 3.95 31.52 -8.08
C LEU A 181 3.69 30.16 -7.43
N TYR A 182 4.70 29.29 -7.41
CA TYR A 182 4.57 27.96 -6.83
C TYR A 182 4.84 27.97 -5.32
N VAL A 183 4.27 27.00 -4.60
CA VAL A 183 4.53 26.85 -3.16
C VAL A 183 6.02 26.67 -2.87
N GLY A 184 6.53 27.43 -1.90
CA GLY A 184 7.94 27.52 -1.52
C GLY A 184 8.76 28.51 -2.37
N GLU A 185 8.20 29.04 -3.45
CA GLU A 185 8.82 30.13 -4.20
C GLU A 185 8.53 31.47 -3.55
N SER A 186 9.45 32.40 -3.74
CA SER A 186 9.37 33.74 -3.19
C SER A 186 9.69 34.78 -4.24
N VAL A 187 9.03 35.91 -4.15
CA VAL A 187 9.26 37.09 -4.96
C VAL A 187 9.80 38.20 -4.08
N THR A 188 10.62 39.06 -4.66
CA THR A 188 11.23 40.19 -3.98
C THR A 188 10.57 41.46 -4.46
N VAL A 189 10.13 42.29 -3.52
CA VAL A 189 9.56 43.61 -3.78
C VAL A 189 10.52 44.66 -3.23
N SER A 190 10.94 45.59 -4.10
CA SER A 190 11.91 46.63 -3.80
C SER A 190 11.32 48.00 -4.08
N CYS A 191 11.42 48.93 -3.14
CA CYS A 191 10.99 50.32 -3.34
C CYS A 191 11.93 51.07 -4.28
N PHE A 192 11.41 52.06 -5.03
CA PHE A 192 12.24 52.99 -5.79
C PHE A 192 13.08 53.88 -4.85
N ALA A 193 14.14 54.48 -5.41
CA ALA A 193 14.97 55.43 -4.68
C ALA A 193 14.11 56.56 -4.08
N GLY A 194 14.31 56.85 -2.80
CA GLY A 194 13.54 57.83 -2.04
C GLY A 194 12.31 57.26 -1.30
N TYR A 195 12.01 55.97 -1.46
CA TYR A 195 10.90 55.27 -0.77
C TYR A 195 11.42 54.14 0.12
N VAL A 196 10.69 53.81 1.19
CA VAL A 196 10.97 52.70 2.11
C VAL A 196 9.69 51.90 2.36
N ALA A 197 9.82 50.58 2.46
CA ALA A 197 8.69 49.72 2.80
C ALA A 197 8.28 49.96 4.27
N GLU A 198 6.98 49.99 4.52
CA GLU A 198 6.44 50.24 5.87
C GLU A 198 6.92 49.15 6.84
N GLY A 199 7.48 49.55 7.99
CA GLY A 199 8.03 48.63 8.98
C GLY A 199 9.40 48.01 8.63
N GLN A 200 10.04 48.43 7.54
CA GLN A 200 11.40 48.00 7.15
C GLN A 200 12.43 49.13 7.30
N ASN A 201 13.71 48.76 7.40
CA ASN A 201 14.80 49.73 7.38
C ASN A 201 15.10 50.19 5.95
N CYS A 202 15.67 51.40 5.81
CA CYS A 202 16.06 51.96 4.52
C CYS A 202 16.95 50.99 3.71
N GLY A 203 16.54 50.71 2.47
CA GLY A 203 17.29 49.85 1.55
C GLY A 203 17.01 48.35 1.64
N GLN A 204 16.02 47.92 2.44
CA GLN A 204 15.60 46.51 2.50
C GLN A 204 14.47 46.23 1.50
N SER A 205 14.57 45.08 0.83
CA SER A 205 13.51 44.52 0.02
C SER A 205 12.63 43.59 0.86
N VAL A 206 11.34 43.50 0.50
CA VAL A 206 10.38 42.61 1.15
C VAL A 206 10.32 41.30 0.36
N ARG A 207 10.53 40.18 1.03
CA ARG A 207 10.39 38.85 0.45
C ARG A 207 8.99 38.34 0.72
N VAL A 208 8.23 38.09 -0.35
CA VAL A 208 6.86 37.53 -0.29
C VAL A 208 6.93 36.08 -0.77
N GLU A 209 6.51 35.15 0.08
CA GLU A 209 6.60 33.71 -0.17
C GLU A 209 5.22 33.07 -0.33
N CYS A 210 5.09 32.17 -1.31
CA CYS A 210 3.90 31.35 -1.48
C CYS A 210 3.92 30.16 -0.51
N THR A 211 2.97 30.15 0.42
CA THR A 211 2.90 29.14 1.48
C THR A 211 2.08 27.91 1.08
N GLU A 212 2.23 26.83 1.84
CA GLU A 212 1.44 25.59 1.69
C GLU A 212 -0.08 25.81 1.84
N ALA A 213 -0.51 26.91 2.47
CA ALA A 213 -1.91 27.30 2.57
C ALA A 213 -2.46 27.93 1.27
N GLY A 214 -1.61 28.17 0.27
CA GLY A 214 -1.98 28.89 -0.95
C GLY A 214 -2.05 30.40 -0.80
N THR A 215 -1.57 30.92 0.33
CA THR A 215 -1.51 32.35 0.63
C THR A 215 -0.09 32.88 0.55
N LEU A 216 0.03 34.18 0.31
CA LEU A 216 1.30 34.89 0.29
C LEU A 216 1.66 35.43 1.69
N THR A 217 2.92 35.27 2.09
CA THR A 217 3.42 35.76 3.39
C THR A 217 4.72 36.57 3.21
N PRO A 218 4.83 37.80 3.76
CA PRO A 218 3.75 38.55 4.40
C PRO A 218 2.62 38.83 3.41
N PRO A 219 1.38 39.01 3.89
CA PRO A 219 0.29 39.40 3.02
C PRO A 219 0.65 40.73 2.31
N PRO A 220 0.31 40.85 1.02
CA PRO A 220 0.59 42.03 0.21
C PRO A 220 -0.16 43.28 0.70
#